data_AF-A0A1E3ASV4-F1
#
_entry.id   AF-A0A1E3ASV4-F1
#
_cell.length_a   1.000
_cell.length_b   1.000
_cell.length_c   1.000
_cell.angle_alpha   90.00
_cell.angle_beta   90.00
_cell.angle_gamma   90.00
#
_symmetry.space_group_name_H-M   'P 1'
#
loop_
_entity.id
_entity.type
_entity.pdbx_description
1 polymer ?
#
loop_
_entity_poly.entity_id
_entity_poly.type
_entity_poly.pdbx_seq_one_letter_code
_entity_poly.pdbx_strand_id
1 'polypeptide(L)'
;MSEAEKFIGRYEQDILSRVYLPKAIKERCRLTACLKAEDDREVYLVKGMDERKMILKIRAVGRPDSLEREYQILKELSHPQLPEVFFYMEEAGKEYMLRSYIMGRSLETVVNEEGALSEKESIRILLSFCDVIEYLHSRKPPVIHRDIKPQNIILTPEGKCALIDFGTARLYKEANKEDTIFMGTQATAPPEQFGYGQSDERTDIYALGMLIRFLLTGSLEKESNAIYSGALKKIESKCTAFDPDKRYTDIHRVIIALKFVQHRKTTYRAAAAIFSVIIIFIAAAGIWKVNTGAEFSSPLLEQAIRQELDIPPNETIPKNRLSEVRQITICGNDVLSDWTEHSSSHYDMKNDSTLWSGKGDIFELKELKQLPNLEALVLDYQDISDITPLADMQLKYLSLCGNPFTDLTALAEIKTLQALWLEDVPVSDASVLAQLTSLQELEISGTNLADAEDFCRLPLESLKMGNTLITDLSPLRWLRGLTVLNAGTVNEQGMETIQTMTQLEYLTVSGRLENLEGFSGFQRLKMLDVSMSRLKSLEGVEKLPHLEYMGFGYTEPDSLEPLTRNKVFYIAEMVGAEIEDYTPLLRCENLREVHVGLSQKEETERQLKGSGLKIYAWEG
;
A
#
# COMPACT_ATOMS: atom_id res chain seq x y z
N MET A 1 45.21 40.23 -8.37
CA MET A 1 44.49 39.00 -8.76
C MET A 1 44.84 37.90 -7.77
N SER A 2 43.86 37.36 -7.08
CA SER A 2 44.03 36.26 -6.12
C SER A 2 44.49 34.97 -6.82
N GLU A 3 45.02 34.02 -6.07
CA GLU A 3 45.47 32.72 -6.61
C GLU A 3 44.31 31.93 -7.24
N ALA A 4 43.10 32.10 -6.70
CA ALA A 4 41.84 31.59 -7.26
C ALA A 4 41.49 32.27 -8.61
N GLU A 5 41.66 33.59 -8.74
CA GLU A 5 41.41 34.31 -10.00
C GLU A 5 42.40 33.93 -11.11
N LYS A 6 43.66 33.65 -10.75
CA LYS A 6 44.67 33.13 -11.69
C LYS A 6 44.46 31.65 -12.06
N PHE A 7 43.81 30.88 -11.19
CA PHE A 7 43.42 29.49 -11.46
C PHE A 7 42.19 29.44 -12.37
N ILE A 8 41.14 30.21 -12.07
CA ILE A 8 39.93 30.32 -12.90
C ILE A 8 40.28 30.83 -14.31
N GLY A 9 41.12 31.87 -14.42
CA GLY A 9 41.54 32.39 -15.73
C GLY A 9 42.32 31.39 -16.58
N ARG A 10 43.16 30.53 -15.97
CA ARG A 10 43.85 29.42 -16.66
C ARG A 10 42.91 28.27 -17.01
N TYR A 11 41.97 27.94 -16.12
CA TYR A 11 40.96 26.91 -16.36
C TYR A 11 40.02 27.25 -17.52
N GLU A 12 39.57 28.51 -17.60
CA GLU A 12 38.77 29.03 -18.72
C GLU A 12 39.58 29.06 -20.04
N GLN A 13 40.86 29.45 -20.00
CA GLN A 13 41.70 29.53 -21.20
C GLN A 13 42.23 28.18 -21.71
N ASP A 14 42.56 27.22 -20.84
CA ASP A 14 43.28 26.00 -21.24
C ASP A 14 42.39 24.76 -21.40
N ILE A 15 41.23 24.70 -20.71
CA ILE A 15 40.37 23.51 -20.68
C ILE A 15 39.05 23.76 -21.43
N LEU A 16 38.32 24.83 -21.12
CA LEU A 16 37.03 25.11 -21.78
C LEU A 16 37.19 25.54 -23.25
N SER A 17 38.31 26.17 -23.60
CA SER A 17 38.61 26.58 -25.00
C SER A 17 38.88 25.40 -25.94
N ARG A 18 39.26 24.23 -25.39
CA ARG A 18 39.54 22.99 -26.15
C ARG A 18 38.29 22.16 -26.42
N VAL A 19 37.17 22.47 -25.75
CA VAL A 19 35.89 21.80 -25.99
C VAL A 19 35.34 22.27 -27.34
N TYR A 20 35.31 21.36 -28.32
CA TYR A 20 34.69 21.66 -29.61
C TYR A 20 33.17 21.68 -29.47
N LEU A 21 32.58 22.87 -29.58
CA LEU A 21 31.14 23.03 -29.69
C LEU A 21 30.71 23.29 -31.15
N PRO A 22 29.65 22.61 -31.62
CA PRO A 22 29.00 22.91 -32.88
C PRO A 22 28.60 24.38 -33.01
N LYS A 23 28.56 24.89 -34.23
CA LYS A 23 28.18 26.29 -34.51
C LYS A 23 26.82 26.63 -33.90
N ALA A 24 25.84 25.74 -34.02
CA ALA A 24 24.50 25.93 -33.49
C ALA A 24 24.46 26.07 -31.95
N ILE A 25 25.37 25.42 -31.21
CA ILE A 25 25.48 25.57 -29.75
C ILE A 25 26.22 26.87 -29.40
N LYS A 26 27.32 27.18 -30.11
CA LYS A 26 28.10 28.43 -29.89
C LYS A 26 27.27 29.69 -30.09
N GLU A 27 26.32 29.67 -31.03
CA GLU A 27 25.41 30.80 -31.29
C GLU A 27 24.33 30.97 -30.20
N ARG A 28 24.16 29.98 -29.30
CA ARG A 28 23.13 30.00 -28.26
C ARG A 28 23.70 30.24 -26.86
N CYS A 29 24.92 29.78 -26.59
CA CYS A 29 25.50 29.87 -25.26
C CYS A 29 27.03 29.91 -25.25
N ARG A 30 27.59 30.38 -24.13
CA ARG A 30 29.02 30.33 -23.79
C ARG A 30 29.30 29.42 -22.60
N LEU A 31 30.34 28.60 -22.68
CA LEU A 31 30.79 27.75 -21.57
C LEU A 31 31.19 28.62 -20.37
N THR A 32 30.78 28.21 -19.18
CA THR A 32 31.12 28.89 -17.92
C THR A 32 31.89 27.96 -16.98
N ALA A 33 31.43 26.73 -16.79
CA ALA A 33 32.13 25.74 -15.95
C ALA A 33 31.86 24.32 -16.43
N CYS A 34 32.83 23.42 -16.27
CA CYS A 34 32.61 21.99 -16.40
C CYS A 34 32.09 21.45 -15.07
N LEU A 35 30.90 20.85 -15.07
CA LEU A 35 30.32 20.23 -13.88
C LEU A 35 30.72 18.75 -13.79
N LYS A 36 30.81 18.08 -14.94
CA LYS A 36 31.22 16.67 -15.04
C LYS A 36 31.81 16.40 -16.42
N ALA A 37 32.92 15.67 -16.51
CA ALA A 37 33.51 15.22 -17.77
C ALA A 37 34.08 13.81 -17.60
N GLU A 38 33.48 12.85 -18.29
CA GLU A 38 33.90 11.46 -18.47
C GLU A 38 34.08 11.22 -19.97
N ASP A 39 34.74 10.13 -20.37
CA ASP A 39 35.14 9.86 -21.77
C ASP A 39 33.97 9.88 -22.77
N ASP A 40 32.74 9.61 -22.31
CA ASP A 40 31.53 9.47 -23.12
C ASP A 40 30.36 10.39 -22.67
N ARG A 41 30.56 11.18 -21.61
CA ARG A 41 29.53 12.04 -20.99
C ARG A 41 30.15 13.31 -20.41
N GLU A 42 29.70 14.45 -20.92
CA GLU A 42 30.15 15.76 -20.46
C GLU A 42 28.93 16.63 -20.07
N VAL A 43 29.04 17.38 -18.98
CA VAL A 43 28.00 18.29 -18.48
C VAL A 43 28.63 19.62 -18.12
N TYR A 44 28.16 20.68 -18.77
CA TYR A 44 28.67 22.03 -18.60
C TYR A 44 27.58 22.98 -18.10
N LEU A 45 27.97 23.87 -17.19
CA LEU A 45 27.23 25.09 -16.93
C LEU A 45 27.56 26.10 -18.03
N VAL A 46 26.53 26.62 -18.68
CA VAL A 46 26.66 27.59 -19.76
C VAL A 46 25.79 28.81 -19.49
N LYS A 47 26.10 29.91 -20.16
CA LYS A 47 25.29 31.14 -20.14
C LYS A 47 24.70 31.41 -21.51
N GLY A 48 23.40 31.70 -21.55
CA GLY A 48 22.71 32.14 -22.76
C GLY A 48 23.15 33.54 -23.16
N MET A 49 22.73 33.95 -24.36
CA MET A 49 22.99 35.32 -24.84
C MET A 49 22.30 36.39 -23.99
N ASP A 50 21.24 36.01 -23.27
CA ASP A 50 20.53 36.82 -22.28
C ASP A 50 21.11 36.69 -20.85
N GLU A 51 22.31 36.12 -20.72
CA GLU A 51 23.01 35.84 -19.46
C GLU A 51 22.33 34.83 -18.52
N ARG A 52 21.25 34.16 -18.95
CA ARG A 52 20.61 33.09 -18.16
C ARG A 52 21.52 31.87 -18.06
N LYS A 53 21.61 31.29 -16.86
CA LYS A 53 22.33 30.03 -16.63
C LYS A 53 21.54 28.86 -17.23
N MET A 54 22.24 27.97 -17.92
CA MET A 54 21.71 26.78 -18.54
C MET A 54 22.67 25.61 -18.36
N ILE A 55 22.18 24.40 -18.59
CA ILE A 55 23.00 23.19 -18.60
C ILE A 55 23.11 22.69 -20.05
N LEU A 56 24.35 22.46 -20.49
CA LEU A 56 24.67 21.76 -21.72
C LEU A 56 25.13 20.34 -21.36
N LYS A 57 24.36 19.33 -21.77
CA LYS A 57 24.79 17.93 -21.75
C LYS A 57 25.34 17.55 -23.12
N ILE A 58 26.45 16.83 -23.14
CA ILE A 58 27.07 16.24 -24.33
C ILE A 58 27.25 14.74 -24.06
N ARG A 59 26.83 13.89 -25.00
CA ARG A 59 26.99 12.43 -24.91
C ARG A 59 27.40 11.86 -26.25
N ALA A 60 28.10 10.72 -26.26
CA ALA A 60 28.33 9.97 -27.50
C ALA A 60 27.01 9.36 -28.04
N VAL A 61 26.86 9.33 -29.36
CA VAL A 61 25.71 8.69 -30.03
C VAL A 61 25.72 7.17 -29.83
N GLY A 62 24.54 6.55 -29.79
CA GLY A 62 24.38 5.10 -29.67
C GLY A 62 24.38 4.57 -28.24
N ARG A 63 24.41 5.46 -27.24
CA ARG A 63 24.28 5.08 -25.84
C ARG A 63 22.85 4.68 -25.48
N PRO A 64 22.67 3.78 -24.50
CA PRO A 64 21.36 3.46 -23.95
C PRO A 64 20.58 4.64 -23.37
N ASP A 65 21.28 5.57 -22.72
CA ASP A 65 20.77 6.79 -22.09
C ASP A 65 20.86 7.98 -23.06
N SER A 66 20.25 7.84 -24.24
CA SER A 66 20.27 8.87 -25.29
C SER A 66 19.69 10.21 -24.82
N LEU A 67 20.35 11.31 -25.20
CA LEU A 67 19.85 12.66 -24.95
C LEU A 67 18.60 12.98 -25.78
N GLU A 68 18.43 12.36 -26.95
CA GLU A 68 17.21 12.50 -27.74
C GLU A 68 15.98 12.09 -26.95
N ARG A 69 16.02 10.91 -26.31
CA ARG A 69 14.91 10.38 -25.51
C ARG A 69 14.62 11.28 -24.31
N GLU A 70 15.68 11.70 -23.61
CA GLU A 70 15.56 12.64 -22.48
C GLU A 70 14.88 13.94 -22.93
N TYR A 71 15.30 14.47 -24.09
CA TYR A 71 14.73 15.67 -24.68
C TYR A 71 13.25 15.51 -25.05
N GLN A 72 12.87 14.40 -25.69
CA GLN A 72 11.46 14.18 -26.06
C GLN A 72 10.54 14.08 -24.83
N ILE A 73 10.98 13.37 -23.79
CA ILE A 73 10.20 13.27 -22.54
C ILE A 73 10.07 14.66 -21.91
N LEU A 74 11.18 15.36 -21.68
CA LEU A 74 11.14 16.67 -21.02
C LEU A 74 10.35 17.72 -21.81
N LYS A 75 10.35 17.64 -23.15
CA LYS A 75 9.59 18.54 -24.02
C LYS A 75 8.07 18.44 -23.82
N GLU A 76 7.56 17.27 -23.44
CA GLU A 76 6.14 17.05 -23.17
C GLU A 76 5.74 17.37 -21.72
N LEU A 77 6.73 17.64 -20.86
CA LEU A 77 6.52 17.94 -19.45
C LEU A 77 6.53 19.46 -19.21
N SER A 78 5.60 19.89 -18.36
CA SER A 78 5.44 21.29 -17.95
C SER A 78 5.22 21.33 -16.45
N HIS A 79 6.31 21.42 -15.70
CA HIS A 79 6.30 21.48 -14.24
C HIS A 79 7.46 22.35 -13.71
N PRO A 80 7.23 23.25 -12.73
CA PRO A 80 8.25 24.22 -12.28
C PRO A 80 9.46 23.57 -11.57
N GLN A 81 9.30 22.35 -11.07
CA GLN A 81 10.36 21.57 -10.43
C GLN A 81 11.06 20.58 -11.40
N LEU A 82 10.84 20.73 -12.71
CA LEU A 82 11.51 19.96 -13.76
C LEU A 82 12.31 20.89 -14.69
N PRO A 83 13.42 20.42 -15.29
CA PRO A 83 14.17 21.19 -16.28
C PRO A 83 13.34 21.46 -17.54
N GLU A 84 13.36 22.70 -18.01
CA GLU A 84 12.83 23.06 -19.33
C GLU A 84 13.91 22.78 -20.37
N VAL A 85 13.56 22.11 -21.46
CA VAL A 85 14.49 21.85 -22.57
C VAL A 85 14.36 22.93 -23.64
N PHE A 86 15.50 23.43 -24.12
CA PHE A 86 15.55 24.51 -25.10
C PHE A 86 15.97 24.04 -26.49
N PHE A 87 16.88 23.08 -26.55
CA PHE A 87 17.49 22.68 -27.80
C PHE A 87 18.12 21.30 -27.72
N TYR A 88 18.00 20.54 -28.81
CA TYR A 88 18.67 19.25 -29.02
C TYR A 88 19.25 19.20 -30.43
N MET A 89 20.45 18.61 -30.57
CA MET A 89 21.03 18.26 -31.87
C MET A 89 22.00 17.09 -31.76
N GLU A 90 22.28 16.47 -32.90
CA GLU A 90 23.34 15.50 -33.09
C GLU A 90 24.33 16.03 -34.13
N GLU A 91 25.64 15.98 -33.84
CA GLU A 91 26.70 16.32 -34.79
C GLU A 91 27.98 15.55 -34.47
N ALA A 92 28.66 15.07 -35.51
CA ALA A 92 29.96 14.39 -35.40
C ALA A 92 30.00 13.24 -34.37
N GLY A 93 28.92 12.44 -34.29
CA GLY A 93 28.83 11.30 -33.37
C GLY A 93 28.61 11.68 -31.91
N LYS A 94 28.23 12.93 -31.62
CA LYS A 94 27.84 13.41 -30.30
C LYS A 94 26.42 14.00 -30.32
N GLU A 95 25.66 13.72 -29.27
CA GLU A 95 24.40 14.36 -28.95
C GLU A 95 24.64 15.57 -28.02
N TYR A 96 23.87 16.64 -28.22
CA TYR A 96 23.94 17.87 -27.44
C TYR A 96 22.53 18.26 -27.00
N MET A 97 22.35 18.50 -25.70
CA MET A 97 21.07 18.99 -25.14
C MET A 97 21.30 20.22 -24.26
N LEU A 98 20.56 21.29 -24.55
CA LEU A 98 20.51 22.52 -23.77
C LEU A 98 19.21 22.61 -23.00
N ARG A 99 19.30 22.87 -21.69
CA ARG A 99 18.15 22.92 -20.78
C ARG A 99 18.33 23.94 -19.67
N SER A 100 17.27 24.25 -18.94
CA SER A 100 17.31 25.18 -17.81
C SER A 100 18.24 24.69 -16.71
N TYR A 101 18.93 25.64 -16.06
CA TYR A 101 19.66 25.39 -14.84
C TYR A 101 18.72 25.53 -13.65
N ILE A 102 18.59 24.49 -12.84
CA ILE A 102 17.86 24.55 -11.58
C ILE A 102 18.85 24.95 -10.47
N MET A 103 18.58 26.10 -9.85
CA MET A 103 19.40 26.61 -8.75
C MET A 103 19.11 25.83 -7.46
N GLY A 104 20.16 25.37 -6.79
CA GLY A 104 20.05 24.66 -5.51
C GLY A 104 21.22 23.73 -5.26
N ARG A 105 21.08 22.88 -4.25
CA ARG A 105 22.06 21.84 -3.87
C ARG A 105 21.39 20.47 -4.02
N SER A 106 22.13 19.43 -4.41
CA SER A 106 21.56 18.07 -4.42
C SER A 106 21.28 17.60 -3.00
N LEU A 107 20.29 16.73 -2.81
CA LEU A 107 20.02 16.14 -1.50
C LEU A 107 21.22 15.34 -0.97
N GLU A 108 22.01 14.73 -1.87
CA GLU A 108 23.29 14.13 -1.49
C GLU A 108 24.23 15.15 -0.85
N THR A 109 24.46 16.29 -1.49
CA THR A 109 25.35 17.34 -0.98
C THR A 109 24.84 17.91 0.34
N VAL A 110 23.52 18.11 0.47
CA VAL A 110 22.89 18.57 1.71
C VAL A 110 23.18 17.60 2.85
N VAL A 111 22.88 16.31 2.68
CA VAL A 111 23.06 15.30 3.72
C VAL A 111 24.55 15.02 4.03
N ASN A 112 25.42 15.07 3.02
CA ASN A 112 26.87 14.88 3.23
C ASN A 112 27.51 16.03 4.04
N GLU A 113 27.04 17.26 3.85
CA GLU A 113 27.58 18.42 4.57
C GLU A 113 26.89 18.66 5.92
N GLU A 114 25.58 18.40 6.01
CA GLU A 114 24.76 18.74 7.19
C GLU A 114 24.45 17.52 8.07
N GLY A 115 24.74 16.32 7.58
CA GLY A 115 24.37 15.05 8.22
C GLY A 115 22.94 14.62 7.92
N ALA A 116 22.49 13.55 8.58
CA ALA A 116 21.12 13.06 8.47
C ALA A 116 20.10 14.14 8.89
N LEU A 117 19.01 14.25 8.13
CA LEU A 117 17.99 15.26 8.35
C LEU A 117 16.99 14.81 9.40
N SER A 118 16.43 15.78 10.13
CA SER A 118 15.31 15.51 11.03
C SER A 118 14.10 14.96 10.26
N GLU A 119 13.26 14.18 10.93
CA GLU A 119 12.02 13.66 10.32
C GLU A 119 11.13 14.76 9.75
N LYS A 120 11.03 15.90 10.44
CA LYS A 120 10.20 17.03 10.01
C LYS A 120 10.70 17.59 8.67
N GLU A 121 12.00 17.75 8.56
CA GLU A 121 12.62 18.28 7.35
C GLU A 121 12.57 17.25 6.22
N SER A 122 12.81 15.98 6.54
CA SER A 122 12.65 14.86 5.63
C SER A 122 11.23 14.80 5.06
N ILE A 123 10.18 14.86 5.89
CA ILE A 123 8.78 14.86 5.43
C ILE A 123 8.48 16.07 4.54
N ARG A 124 8.99 17.26 4.88
CA ARG A 124 8.80 18.47 4.07
C ARG A 124 9.40 18.30 2.67
N ILE A 125 10.62 17.77 2.59
CA ILE A 125 11.34 17.46 1.36
C ILE A 125 10.61 16.36 0.58
N LEU A 126 10.27 15.26 1.23
CA LEU A 126 9.58 14.11 0.65
C LEU A 126 8.23 14.50 0.06
N LEU A 127 7.40 15.29 0.76
CA LEU A 127 6.13 15.78 0.22
C LEU A 127 6.34 16.65 -1.01
N SER A 128 7.30 17.59 -0.96
CA SER A 128 7.63 18.41 -2.13
C SER A 128 8.12 17.59 -3.32
N PHE A 129 8.76 16.46 -3.08
CA PHE A 129 9.24 15.56 -4.12
C PHE A 129 8.14 14.63 -4.63
N CYS A 130 7.24 14.16 -3.75
CA CYS A 130 6.07 13.38 -4.13
C CYS A 130 5.16 14.15 -5.08
N ASP A 131 5.03 15.47 -4.93
CA ASP A 131 4.30 16.33 -5.89
C ASP A 131 4.88 16.18 -7.33
N VAL A 132 6.20 16.07 -7.46
CA VAL A 132 6.88 15.86 -8.74
C VAL A 132 6.59 14.47 -9.30
N ILE A 133 6.65 13.44 -8.45
CA ILE A 133 6.39 12.05 -8.85
C ILE A 133 4.92 11.86 -9.25
N GLU A 134 3.97 12.43 -8.50
CA GLU A 134 2.54 12.44 -8.83
C GLU A 134 2.28 13.14 -10.17
N TYR A 135 2.98 14.24 -10.46
CA TYR A 135 2.90 14.88 -11.77
C TYR A 135 3.36 13.94 -12.91
N LEU A 136 4.47 13.22 -12.73
CA LEU A 136 5.01 12.28 -13.72
C LEU A 136 4.09 11.06 -13.92
N HIS A 137 3.61 10.46 -12.84
CA HIS A 137 2.73 9.28 -12.89
C HIS A 137 1.33 9.61 -13.41
N SER A 138 0.86 10.85 -13.26
CA SER A 138 -0.42 11.30 -13.83
C SER A 138 -0.40 11.59 -15.33
N ARG A 139 0.77 11.52 -16.00
CA ARG A 139 0.85 11.67 -17.46
C ARG A 139 0.13 10.51 -18.15
N LYS A 140 -0.26 10.70 -19.42
CA LYS A 140 -0.90 9.67 -20.22
C LYS A 140 -0.12 9.47 -21.53
N PRO A 141 0.69 8.40 -21.65
CA PRO A 141 0.97 7.38 -20.62
C PRO A 141 1.82 7.91 -19.43
N PRO A 142 1.80 7.23 -18.26
CA PRO A 142 2.65 7.59 -17.12
C PRO A 142 4.13 7.69 -17.47
N VAL A 143 4.84 8.65 -16.88
CA VAL A 143 6.30 8.75 -17.00
C VAL A 143 6.94 8.10 -15.78
N ILE A 144 7.66 6.99 -15.98
CA ILE A 144 8.38 6.29 -14.91
C ILE A 144 9.85 6.73 -14.95
N HIS A 145 10.37 7.26 -13.85
CA HIS A 145 11.69 7.89 -13.82
C HIS A 145 12.85 6.88 -13.75
N ARG A 146 12.74 5.88 -12.86
CA ARG A 146 13.66 4.73 -12.69
C ARG A 146 15.08 5.02 -12.17
N ASP A 147 15.48 6.29 -12.02
CA ASP A 147 16.77 6.68 -11.41
C ASP A 147 16.59 7.77 -10.35
N ILE A 148 15.60 7.60 -9.48
CA ILE A 148 15.40 8.47 -8.32
C ILE A 148 16.52 8.19 -7.31
N LYS A 149 17.36 9.20 -7.09
CA LYS A 149 18.46 9.13 -6.12
C LYS A 149 18.85 10.52 -5.61
N PRO A 150 19.49 10.62 -4.43
CA PRO A 150 19.81 11.91 -3.81
C PRO A 150 20.61 12.89 -4.69
N GLN A 151 21.42 12.36 -5.62
CA GLN A 151 22.23 13.16 -6.56
C GLN A 151 21.37 13.87 -7.62
N ASN A 152 20.25 13.27 -8.00
CA ASN A 152 19.37 13.75 -9.06
C ASN A 152 18.26 14.67 -8.54
N ILE A 153 18.18 14.89 -7.22
CA ILE A 153 17.15 15.72 -6.59
C ILE A 153 17.79 16.97 -6.02
N ILE A 154 17.43 18.12 -6.57
CA ILE A 154 17.92 19.44 -6.15
C ILE A 154 16.95 20.06 -5.15
N LEU A 155 17.43 20.40 -3.96
CA LEU A 155 16.75 21.27 -3.03
C LEU A 155 17.01 22.73 -3.41
N THR A 156 15.97 23.39 -3.88
CA THR A 156 15.98 24.80 -4.27
C THR A 156 16.02 25.72 -3.04
N PRO A 157 16.49 26.98 -3.16
CA PRO A 157 16.44 27.96 -2.06
C PRO A 157 15.04 28.19 -1.49
N GLU A 158 14.00 28.00 -2.30
CA GLU A 158 12.59 28.10 -1.91
C GLU A 158 12.11 26.89 -1.11
N GLY A 159 12.98 25.90 -0.89
CA GLY A 159 12.69 24.66 -0.17
C GLY A 159 11.92 23.63 -0.99
N LYS A 160 11.81 23.80 -2.31
CA LYS A 160 11.17 22.81 -3.19
C LYS A 160 12.19 21.83 -3.76
N CYS A 161 11.77 20.59 -3.98
CA CYS A 161 12.61 19.55 -4.60
C CYS A 161 12.41 19.49 -6.10
N ALA A 162 13.48 19.51 -6.88
CA ALA A 162 13.44 19.44 -8.33
C ALA A 162 14.22 18.24 -8.85
N LEU A 163 13.68 17.54 -9.86
CA LEU A 163 14.27 16.31 -10.40
C LEU A 163 15.00 16.62 -11.70
N ILE A 164 16.29 16.32 -11.79
CA ILE A 164 17.16 16.88 -12.83
C ILE A 164 17.77 15.88 -13.81
N ASP A 165 17.44 14.58 -13.81
CA ASP A 165 18.07 13.65 -14.78
C ASP A 165 17.10 12.58 -15.29
N PHE A 166 16.62 12.73 -16.53
CA PHE A 166 15.62 11.86 -17.14
C PHE A 166 16.23 10.84 -18.11
N GLY A 167 17.55 10.63 -18.08
CA GLY A 167 18.25 9.75 -19.02
C GLY A 167 17.80 8.28 -18.99
N THR A 168 17.22 7.84 -17.88
CA THR A 168 16.64 6.49 -17.70
C THR A 168 15.11 6.49 -17.73
N ALA A 169 14.47 7.64 -17.83
CA ALA A 169 13.02 7.74 -17.77
C ALA A 169 12.38 7.11 -19.01
N ARG A 170 11.17 6.60 -18.85
CA ARG A 170 10.39 6.06 -19.97
C ARG A 170 8.92 6.41 -19.84
N LEU A 171 8.26 6.47 -20.99
CA LEU A 171 6.81 6.39 -21.06
C LEU A 171 6.41 4.94 -20.80
N TYR A 172 5.48 4.74 -19.88
CA TYR A 172 4.86 3.44 -19.63
C TYR A 172 4.20 2.95 -20.93
N LYS A 173 4.47 1.70 -21.31
CA LYS A 173 3.91 1.06 -22.50
C LYS A 173 3.47 -0.34 -22.12
N GLU A 174 2.16 -0.60 -22.17
CA GLU A 174 1.55 -1.89 -21.80
C GLU A 174 2.01 -3.07 -22.69
N ALA A 175 2.60 -2.80 -23.85
CA ALA A 175 2.87 -3.82 -24.88
C ALA A 175 4.30 -4.41 -24.91
N ASN A 176 5.26 -3.96 -24.09
CA ASN A 176 6.65 -4.45 -24.13
C ASN A 176 7.02 -5.19 -22.84
N LYS A 177 7.19 -6.52 -22.95
CA LYS A 177 7.39 -7.44 -21.83
C LYS A 177 8.81 -7.53 -21.24
N GLU A 178 9.81 -6.83 -21.77
CA GLU A 178 11.18 -6.91 -21.22
C GLU A 178 11.90 -5.56 -21.21
N ASP A 179 12.61 -5.30 -20.10
CA ASP A 179 13.60 -4.22 -20.00
C ASP A 179 14.87 -4.63 -20.74
N THR A 180 15.05 -4.13 -21.97
CA THR A 180 16.17 -4.54 -22.85
C THR A 180 17.52 -3.97 -22.43
N ILE A 181 17.58 -3.14 -21.38
CA ILE A 181 18.83 -2.51 -20.94
C ILE A 181 18.91 -2.37 -19.41
N PHE A 182 19.87 -3.07 -18.83
CA PHE A 182 20.25 -3.04 -17.43
C PHE A 182 20.84 -1.68 -17.05
N MET A 183 20.12 -0.85 -16.29
CA MET A 183 20.62 0.46 -15.86
C MET A 183 20.15 0.80 -14.43
N GLY A 184 21.05 0.60 -13.47
CA GLY A 184 20.94 1.01 -12.08
C GLY A 184 22.27 0.79 -11.35
N THR A 185 22.52 1.54 -10.27
CA THR A 185 23.65 1.26 -9.37
C THR A 185 23.28 0.02 -8.54
N GLN A 186 24.15 -0.99 -8.55
CA GLN A 186 23.89 -2.37 -8.12
C GLN A 186 23.37 -2.54 -6.67
N ALA A 187 23.48 -1.52 -5.82
CA ALA A 187 23.07 -1.55 -4.41
C ALA A 187 21.67 -0.94 -4.12
N THR A 188 21.07 -0.21 -5.06
CA THR A 188 19.87 0.62 -4.79
C THR A 188 18.71 0.44 -5.76
N ALA A 189 18.91 -0.28 -6.86
CA ALA A 189 17.88 -0.49 -7.86
C ALA A 189 16.77 -1.42 -7.32
N PRO A 190 15.48 -1.10 -7.57
CA PRO A 190 14.36 -2.00 -7.36
C PRO A 190 14.61 -3.40 -7.98
N PRO A 191 14.25 -4.50 -7.30
CA PRO A 191 14.48 -5.87 -7.78
C PRO A 191 13.98 -6.14 -9.20
N GLU A 192 12.84 -5.56 -9.59
CA GLU A 192 12.26 -5.72 -10.93
C GLU A 192 13.17 -5.19 -12.05
N GLN A 193 14.06 -4.23 -11.78
CA GLN A 193 15.05 -3.75 -12.77
C GLN A 193 16.14 -4.79 -13.10
N PHE A 194 16.22 -5.89 -12.34
CA PHE A 194 17.15 -7.00 -12.57
C PHE A 194 16.50 -8.15 -13.38
N GLY A 195 15.34 -7.93 -13.98
CA GLY A 195 14.69 -8.90 -14.89
C GLY A 195 13.53 -9.69 -14.28
N TYR A 196 13.01 -9.27 -13.12
CA TYR A 196 11.88 -9.93 -12.45
C TYR A 196 10.50 -9.34 -12.82
N GLY A 197 10.45 -8.30 -13.67
CA GLY A 197 9.19 -7.69 -14.11
C GLY A 197 9.39 -6.37 -14.86
N GLN A 198 8.31 -5.79 -15.40
CA GLN A 198 8.35 -4.48 -16.03
C GLN A 198 8.30 -3.38 -14.95
N SER A 199 9.25 -2.43 -14.96
CA SER A 199 9.15 -1.24 -14.11
C SER A 199 7.89 -0.42 -14.39
N ASP A 200 7.03 -0.27 -13.37
CA ASP A 200 5.85 0.60 -13.34
C ASP A 200 6.04 1.73 -12.31
N GLU A 201 4.98 2.42 -11.92
CA GLU A 201 5.02 3.49 -10.92
C GLU A 201 5.68 3.05 -9.59
N ARG A 202 5.57 1.76 -9.24
CA ARG A 202 6.06 1.21 -7.98
C ARG A 202 7.58 1.06 -7.94
N THR A 203 8.24 1.11 -9.10
CA THR A 203 9.70 1.24 -9.20
C THR A 203 10.17 2.58 -8.64
N ASP A 204 9.46 3.66 -8.94
CA ASP A 204 9.76 4.98 -8.39
C ASP A 204 9.42 5.05 -6.88
N ILE A 205 8.38 4.33 -6.45
CA ILE A 205 8.00 4.20 -5.02
C ILE A 205 9.09 3.49 -4.21
N TYR A 206 9.70 2.43 -4.74
CA TYR A 206 10.84 1.78 -4.07
C TYR A 206 12.02 2.72 -3.92
N ALA A 207 12.35 3.46 -4.99
CA ALA A 207 13.44 4.43 -4.95
C ALA A 207 13.15 5.60 -4.00
N LEU A 208 11.88 5.99 -3.85
CA LEU A 208 11.42 6.92 -2.83
C LEU A 208 11.63 6.36 -1.41
N GLY A 209 11.36 5.06 -1.18
CA GLY A 209 11.68 4.39 0.08
C GLY A 209 13.18 4.47 0.42
N MET A 210 14.04 4.18 -0.55
CA MET A 210 15.49 4.33 -0.39
C MET A 210 15.91 5.77 -0.10
N LEU A 211 15.23 6.75 -0.70
CA LEU A 211 15.43 8.17 -0.38
C LEU A 211 15.02 8.50 1.05
N ILE A 212 13.89 7.97 1.55
CA ILE A 212 13.47 8.16 2.96
C ILE A 212 14.59 7.67 3.89
N ARG A 213 15.13 6.48 3.65
CA ARG A 213 16.24 5.93 4.42
C ARG A 213 17.45 6.87 4.38
N PHE A 214 17.89 7.27 3.19
CA PHE A 214 19.06 8.15 3.03
C PHE A 214 18.90 9.49 3.77
N LEU A 215 17.72 10.13 3.69
CA LEU A 215 17.49 11.39 4.40
C LEU A 215 17.57 11.23 5.92
N LEU A 216 17.15 10.09 6.46
CA LEU A 216 17.10 9.84 7.90
C LEU A 216 18.39 9.26 8.49
N THR A 217 19.24 8.64 7.67
CA THR A 217 20.46 7.96 8.16
C THR A 217 21.75 8.48 7.55
N GLY A 218 21.68 9.21 6.43
CA GLY A 218 22.84 9.54 5.61
C GLY A 218 23.40 8.36 4.82
N SER A 219 22.75 7.18 4.85
CA SER A 219 23.23 5.96 4.19
C SER A 219 22.11 5.23 3.45
N LEU A 220 22.47 4.61 2.33
CA LEU A 220 21.57 3.76 1.54
C LEU A 220 21.61 2.29 2.01
N GLU A 221 22.59 1.91 2.84
CA GLU A 221 22.78 0.53 3.31
C GLU A 221 21.73 0.13 4.36
N LYS A 222 21.31 -1.14 4.31
CA LYS A 222 20.32 -1.72 5.23
C LYS A 222 20.85 -1.84 6.67
N GLU A 223 22.17 -1.88 6.84
CA GLU A 223 22.87 -2.10 8.12
C GLU A 223 23.43 -0.81 8.75
N SER A 224 23.05 0.38 8.27
CA SER A 224 23.58 1.62 8.84
C SER A 224 23.21 1.74 10.33
N ASN A 225 24.19 2.04 11.18
CA ASN A 225 24.09 2.14 12.65
C ASN A 225 23.10 3.22 13.17
N ALA A 226 22.39 3.94 12.30
CA ALA A 226 21.35 4.88 12.66
C ALA A 226 20.02 4.13 12.88
N ILE A 227 19.75 3.76 14.14
CA ILE A 227 18.44 3.21 14.55
C ILE A 227 17.42 4.36 14.50
N TYR A 228 16.72 4.53 13.39
CA TYR A 228 15.48 5.31 13.36
C TYR A 228 14.29 4.35 13.50
N SER A 229 13.24 4.78 14.18
CA SER A 229 12.05 3.99 14.50
C SER A 229 10.79 4.83 14.30
N GLY A 230 9.61 4.20 14.30
CA GLY A 230 8.33 4.91 14.15
C GLY A 230 7.80 4.95 12.72
N ALA A 231 6.90 5.90 12.47
CA ALA A 231 6.03 5.88 11.29
C ALA A 231 6.79 6.02 9.95
N LEU A 232 7.86 6.80 9.89
CA LEU A 232 8.66 6.93 8.66
C LEU A 232 9.41 5.65 8.30
N LYS A 233 9.84 4.86 9.30
CA LYS A 233 10.43 3.54 9.05
C LYS A 233 9.41 2.56 8.50
N LYS A 234 8.17 2.57 9.00
CA LYS A 234 7.09 1.75 8.45
C LYS A 234 6.80 2.13 6.98
N ILE A 235 6.71 3.43 6.68
CA ILE A 235 6.51 3.92 5.31
C ILE A 235 7.68 3.50 4.41
N GLU A 236 8.92 3.67 4.87
CA GLU A 236 10.12 3.26 4.15
C GLU A 236 10.11 1.76 3.86
N SER A 237 9.88 0.91 4.87
CA SER A 237 9.89 -0.55 4.74
C SER A 237 8.80 -1.04 3.79
N LYS A 238 7.62 -0.40 3.78
CA LYS A 238 6.56 -0.70 2.81
C LYS A 238 6.93 -0.23 1.41
N CYS A 239 7.55 0.93 1.24
CA CYS A 239 8.05 1.37 -0.06
C CYS A 239 9.15 0.44 -0.60
N THR A 240 10.05 -0.05 0.26
CA THR A 240 11.19 -0.90 -0.12
C THR A 240 10.90 -2.40 -0.06
N ALA A 241 9.62 -2.80 -0.03
CA ALA A 241 9.24 -4.21 -0.11
C ALA A 241 9.80 -4.84 -1.40
N PHE A 242 10.32 -6.07 -1.30
CA PHE A 242 10.94 -6.75 -2.44
C PHE A 242 9.93 -6.93 -3.57
N ASP A 243 8.77 -7.47 -3.23
CA ASP A 243 7.62 -7.61 -4.11
C ASP A 243 6.93 -6.26 -4.36
N PRO A 244 6.80 -5.79 -5.62
CA PRO A 244 6.05 -4.59 -5.96
C PRO A 244 4.59 -4.59 -5.47
N ASP A 245 3.92 -5.75 -5.38
CA ASP A 245 2.53 -5.84 -4.92
C ASP A 245 2.39 -5.54 -3.42
N LYS A 246 3.47 -5.77 -2.65
CA LYS A 246 3.54 -5.44 -1.21
C LYS A 246 3.87 -3.96 -0.95
N ARG A 247 4.18 -3.17 -2.00
CA ARG A 247 4.44 -1.72 -1.89
C ARG A 247 3.14 -0.92 -1.86
N TYR A 248 3.24 0.39 -1.64
CA TYR A 248 2.10 1.27 -1.92
C TYR A 248 1.74 1.18 -3.40
N THR A 249 0.44 1.04 -3.69
CA THR A 249 -0.08 0.89 -5.05
C THR A 249 0.23 2.10 -5.94
N ASP A 250 0.33 3.28 -5.33
CA ASP A 250 0.54 4.55 -6.02
C ASP A 250 1.17 5.58 -5.08
N ILE A 251 1.70 6.66 -5.66
CA ILE A 251 2.35 7.74 -4.93
C ILE A 251 1.38 8.52 -4.02
N HIS A 252 0.08 8.54 -4.34
CA HIS A 252 -0.92 9.23 -3.56
C HIS A 252 -1.06 8.61 -2.15
N ARG A 253 -1.01 7.28 -2.05
CA ARG A 253 -0.99 6.58 -0.75
C ARG A 253 0.26 6.91 0.07
N VAL A 254 1.42 7.10 -0.57
CA VAL A 254 2.63 7.54 0.13
C VAL A 254 2.48 8.97 0.64
N ILE A 255 1.88 9.87 -0.15
CA ILE A 255 1.58 11.26 0.25
C ILE A 255 0.64 11.27 1.47
N ILE A 256 -0.42 10.46 1.47
CA ILE A 256 -1.33 10.33 2.61
C ILE A 256 -0.57 9.89 3.85
N ALA A 257 0.24 8.84 3.74
CA ALA A 257 1.04 8.32 4.85
C ALA A 257 2.02 9.39 5.39
N LEU A 258 2.71 10.13 4.52
CA LEU A 258 3.62 11.21 4.92
C LEU A 258 2.88 12.40 5.56
N LYS A 259 1.72 12.80 5.03
CA LYS A 259 0.88 13.87 5.61
C LYS A 259 0.35 13.49 6.98
N PHE A 260 -0.02 12.23 7.18
CA PHE A 260 -0.40 11.70 8.48
C PHE A 260 0.72 11.90 9.51
N VAL A 261 1.96 11.55 9.15
CA VAL A 261 3.13 11.79 10.03
C VAL A 261 3.42 13.29 10.22
N GLN A 262 3.24 14.12 9.19
CA GLN A 262 3.45 15.57 9.25
C GLN A 262 2.49 16.28 10.22
N HIS A 263 1.20 15.92 10.15
CA HIS A 263 0.13 16.55 10.90
C HIS A 263 0.07 16.09 12.36
N ARG A 264 0.62 14.89 12.65
CA ARG A 264 0.92 14.45 14.02
C ARG A 264 1.86 15.41 14.78
N LYS A 265 2.53 16.39 14.14
CA LYS A 265 3.42 17.38 14.81
C LYS A 265 2.96 18.86 14.73
N THR A 266 1.95 19.21 13.93
CA THR A 266 1.56 20.64 13.72
C THR A 266 0.51 21.15 14.71
N THR A 267 -0.34 20.27 15.23
CA THR A 267 -1.31 20.56 16.31
C THR A 267 -0.64 20.89 17.64
N TYR A 268 0.59 20.40 17.86
CA TYR A 268 1.33 20.55 19.11
C TYR A 268 1.98 21.92 19.34
N ARG A 269 2.32 22.70 18.29
CA ARG A 269 2.95 24.02 18.49
C ARG A 269 1.95 25.11 18.87
N ALA A 270 0.72 25.03 18.36
CA ALA A 270 -0.37 25.89 18.81
C ALA A 270 -0.79 25.55 20.24
N ALA A 271 -0.82 24.25 20.60
CA ALA A 271 -1.11 23.80 21.96
C ALA A 271 0.01 24.18 22.96
N ALA A 272 1.28 24.03 22.59
CA ALA A 272 2.44 24.34 23.46
C ALA A 272 2.62 25.85 23.74
N ALA A 273 2.31 26.72 22.78
CA ALA A 273 2.35 28.17 22.98
C ALA A 273 1.22 28.65 23.92
N ILE A 274 0.05 28.01 23.85
CA ILE A 274 -1.06 28.24 24.79
C ILE A 274 -0.71 27.68 26.18
N PHE A 275 -0.02 26.52 26.24
CA PHE A 275 0.47 25.92 27.48
C PHE A 275 1.51 26.77 28.20
N SER A 276 2.38 27.50 27.49
CA SER A 276 3.44 28.31 28.11
C SER A 276 2.89 29.51 28.91
N VAL A 277 1.76 30.07 28.46
CA VAL A 277 1.07 31.17 29.16
C VAL A 277 0.23 30.65 30.34
N ILE A 278 -0.31 29.44 30.21
CA ILE A 278 -1.10 28.78 31.26
C ILE A 278 -0.20 28.21 32.37
N ILE A 279 1.00 27.71 32.05
CA ILE A 279 1.99 27.23 33.04
C ILE A 279 2.48 28.37 33.95
N ILE A 280 2.62 29.59 33.44
CA ILE A 280 3.00 30.76 34.26
C ILE A 280 1.88 31.17 35.22
N PHE A 281 0.62 30.97 34.85
CA PHE A 281 -0.52 31.25 35.74
C PHE A 281 -0.83 30.11 36.73
N ILE A 282 -0.56 28.85 36.37
CA ILE A 282 -0.79 27.69 37.24
C ILE A 282 0.38 27.44 38.22
N ALA A 283 1.61 27.83 37.88
CA ALA A 283 2.75 27.77 38.79
C ALA A 283 2.64 28.73 40.00
N ALA A 284 1.73 29.71 39.97
CA ALA A 284 1.48 30.63 41.07
C ALA A 284 0.40 30.15 42.07
N ALA A 285 -0.33 29.05 41.78
CA ALA A 285 -1.42 28.59 42.63
C ALA A 285 -1.53 27.06 42.67
N GLY A 286 -0.83 26.41 43.60
CA GLY A 286 -1.26 25.10 44.10
C GLY A 286 -0.26 23.96 44.00
N ILE A 287 0.69 23.99 44.93
CA ILE A 287 1.45 22.90 45.56
C ILE A 287 0.81 21.49 45.49
N TRP A 288 1.61 20.53 45.00
CA TRP A 288 1.63 19.07 45.26
C TRP A 288 0.31 18.27 45.24
N LYS A 289 0.07 17.55 44.13
CA LYS A 289 -0.57 16.23 44.15
C LYS A 289 0.33 15.23 43.42
N VAL A 290 0.76 14.20 44.13
CA VAL A 290 1.44 13.03 43.56
C VAL A 290 0.49 12.41 42.53
N ASN A 291 0.81 12.55 41.25
CA ASN A 291 0.01 11.97 40.17
C ASN A 291 0.42 10.50 40.06
N THR A 292 -0.42 9.60 40.58
CA THR A 292 -0.24 8.15 40.35
C THR A 292 -0.63 7.86 38.90
N GLY A 293 0.32 7.42 38.09
CA GLY A 293 0.06 7.00 36.71
C GLY A 293 -0.94 5.84 36.66
N ALA A 294 -1.61 5.68 35.52
CA ALA A 294 -2.27 4.43 35.19
C ALA A 294 -1.20 3.37 34.89
N GLU A 295 -1.36 2.18 35.46
CA GLU A 295 -0.49 1.03 35.24
C GLU A 295 -1.33 -0.08 34.63
N PHE A 296 -0.73 -0.82 33.69
CA PHE A 296 -1.34 -1.94 32.99
C PHE A 296 -0.41 -3.14 33.10
N SER A 297 -1.00 -4.31 33.31
CA SER A 297 -0.23 -5.55 33.54
C SER A 297 0.34 -6.10 32.24
N SER A 298 -0.32 -5.82 31.10
CA SER A 298 0.13 -6.20 29.76
C SER A 298 0.94 -5.07 29.11
N PRO A 299 2.22 -5.32 28.77
CA PRO A 299 3.01 -4.44 27.91
C PRO A 299 2.34 -4.10 26.58
N LEU A 300 1.66 -5.04 25.91
CA LEU A 300 0.96 -4.78 24.65
C LEU A 300 -0.21 -3.82 24.85
N LEU A 301 -1.02 -4.03 25.90
CA LEU A 301 -2.12 -3.13 26.24
C LEU A 301 -1.60 -1.73 26.58
N GLU A 302 -0.54 -1.64 27.37
CA GLU A 302 0.10 -0.36 27.69
C GLU A 302 0.61 0.33 26.42
N GLN A 303 1.27 -0.41 25.52
CA GLN A 303 1.77 0.10 24.25
C GLN A 303 0.64 0.61 23.35
N ALA A 304 -0.48 -0.12 23.25
CA ALA A 304 -1.63 0.31 22.47
C ALA A 304 -2.27 1.59 23.02
N ILE A 305 -2.42 1.68 24.35
CA ILE A 305 -2.93 2.89 25.01
C ILE A 305 -1.98 4.08 24.79
N ARG A 306 -0.67 3.85 24.89
CA ARG A 306 0.33 4.87 24.58
C ARG A 306 0.25 5.35 23.13
N GLN A 307 0.07 4.41 22.20
CA GLN A 307 -0.06 4.73 20.78
C GLN A 307 -1.29 5.62 20.52
N GLU A 308 -2.45 5.25 21.08
CA GLU A 308 -3.70 5.98 20.93
C GLU A 308 -3.65 7.37 21.59
N LEU A 309 -3.03 7.47 22.77
CA LEU A 309 -2.89 8.74 23.50
C LEU A 309 -1.70 9.59 23.04
N ASP A 310 -0.91 9.10 22.08
CA ASP A 310 0.35 9.70 21.62
C ASP A 310 1.34 9.99 22.76
N ILE A 311 1.46 9.03 23.70
CA ILE A 311 2.33 9.13 24.88
C ILE A 311 3.66 8.39 24.60
N PRO A 312 4.83 9.04 24.78
CA PRO A 312 6.13 8.39 24.63
C PRO A 312 6.33 7.22 25.61
N PRO A 313 7.17 6.20 25.28
CA PRO A 313 7.38 5.03 26.13
C PRO A 313 7.83 5.32 27.56
N ASN A 314 8.55 6.42 27.79
CA ASN A 314 9.17 6.75 29.07
C ASN A 314 8.31 7.69 29.95
N GLU A 315 7.10 8.06 29.49
CA GLU A 315 6.20 8.94 30.25
C GLU A 315 5.14 8.12 30.99
N THR A 316 4.62 8.63 32.10
CA THR A 316 3.52 7.96 32.80
C THR A 316 2.21 8.22 32.08
N ILE A 317 1.35 7.20 31.95
CA ILE A 317 0.02 7.37 31.38
C ILE A 317 -0.86 8.14 32.38
N PRO A 318 -1.34 9.36 32.09
CA PRO A 318 -2.15 10.11 33.04
C PRO A 318 -3.57 9.52 33.12
N LYS A 319 -4.03 9.17 34.34
CA LYS A 319 -5.36 8.56 34.55
C LYS A 319 -6.52 9.38 33.97
N ASN A 320 -6.42 10.71 33.98
CA ASN A 320 -7.44 11.60 33.42
C ASN A 320 -7.57 11.49 31.88
N ARG A 321 -6.52 11.05 31.19
CA ARG A 321 -6.52 10.88 29.73
C ARG A 321 -7.06 9.55 29.27
N LEU A 322 -7.28 8.57 30.15
CA LEU A 322 -7.82 7.27 29.76
C LEU A 322 -9.22 7.36 29.14
N SER A 323 -9.97 8.42 29.46
CA SER A 323 -11.26 8.72 28.82
C SER A 323 -11.14 9.22 27.36
N GLU A 324 -9.93 9.53 26.88
CA GLU A 324 -9.69 9.93 25.49
C GLU A 324 -9.52 8.71 24.57
N VAL A 325 -9.16 7.54 25.11
CA VAL A 325 -8.94 6.31 24.34
C VAL A 325 -10.24 5.86 23.69
N ARG A 326 -10.26 5.77 22.36
CA ARG A 326 -11.42 5.31 21.57
C ARG A 326 -11.22 3.94 20.96
N GLN A 327 -9.99 3.55 20.72
CA GLN A 327 -9.68 2.27 20.11
C GLN A 327 -8.45 1.62 20.74
N ILE A 328 -8.44 0.29 20.74
CA ILE A 328 -7.28 -0.55 21.05
C ILE A 328 -7.26 -1.66 19.99
N THR A 329 -6.16 -1.76 19.26
CA THR A 329 -6.03 -2.74 18.17
C THR A 329 -4.75 -3.55 18.32
N ILE A 330 -4.89 -4.79 18.78
CA ILE A 330 -3.79 -5.71 19.07
C ILE A 330 -4.11 -7.05 18.40
N CYS A 331 -3.18 -7.55 17.59
CA CYS A 331 -3.30 -8.83 16.91
C CYS A 331 -2.01 -9.63 17.15
N GLY A 332 -2.10 -10.74 17.88
CA GLY A 332 -0.92 -11.46 18.34
C GLY A 332 0.00 -10.54 19.17
N ASN A 333 1.23 -10.35 18.69
CA ASN A 333 2.21 -9.46 19.32
C ASN A 333 2.27 -8.06 18.69
N ASP A 334 1.42 -7.77 17.71
CA ASP A 334 1.42 -6.50 17.00
C ASP A 334 0.36 -5.54 17.50
N VAL A 335 0.78 -4.30 17.72
CA VAL A 335 -0.11 -3.15 17.90
C VAL A 335 -0.34 -2.50 16.55
N LEU A 336 -1.57 -2.60 16.05
CA LEU A 336 -2.02 -1.99 14.80
C LEU A 336 -2.52 -0.57 15.05
N SER A 337 -2.64 0.23 13.99
CA SER A 337 -3.02 1.63 14.09
C SER A 337 -4.52 1.83 14.33
N ASP A 338 -5.36 1.03 13.68
CA ASP A 338 -6.82 1.11 13.79
C ASP A 338 -7.51 -0.17 13.25
N TRP A 339 -8.84 -0.20 13.39
CA TRP A 339 -9.72 -1.24 12.85
C TRP A 339 -9.61 -1.41 11.32
N THR A 340 -9.29 -0.35 10.57
CA THR A 340 -9.19 -0.41 9.10
C THR A 340 -7.95 -1.17 8.66
N GLU A 341 -6.82 -0.92 9.34
CA GLU A 341 -5.59 -1.70 9.14
C GLU A 341 -5.83 -3.17 9.48
N HIS A 342 -6.48 -3.47 10.61
CA HIS A 342 -6.88 -4.83 10.99
C HIS A 342 -7.76 -5.50 9.93
N SER A 343 -8.85 -4.85 9.51
CA SER A 343 -9.79 -5.39 8.53
C SER A 343 -9.13 -5.72 7.18
N SER A 344 -8.13 -4.92 6.79
CA SER A 344 -7.37 -5.15 5.56
C SER A 344 -6.34 -6.27 5.71
N SER A 345 -5.66 -6.36 6.86
CA SER A 345 -4.58 -7.32 7.11
C SER A 345 -5.04 -8.71 7.56
N HIS A 346 -6.25 -8.84 8.08
CA HIS A 346 -6.80 -10.11 8.59
C HIS A 346 -6.88 -11.20 7.51
N TYR A 347 -7.14 -10.82 6.25
CA TYR A 347 -7.12 -11.74 5.12
C TYR A 347 -5.70 -12.24 4.78
N ASP A 348 -4.71 -11.36 4.90
CA ASP A 348 -3.31 -11.67 4.58
C ASP A 348 -2.65 -12.55 5.67
N MET A 349 -3.00 -12.33 6.94
CA MET A 349 -2.43 -13.06 8.09
C MET A 349 -2.77 -14.55 8.11
N LYS A 350 -3.95 -14.95 7.60
CA LYS A 350 -4.37 -16.36 7.56
C LYS A 350 -3.66 -17.16 6.47
N ASN A 351 -3.29 -16.48 5.38
CA ASN A 351 -2.72 -17.11 4.19
C ASN A 351 -1.19 -17.02 4.14
N ASP A 352 -0.57 -16.11 4.89
CA ASP A 352 0.88 -15.98 5.00
C ASP A 352 1.34 -16.20 6.45
N SER A 353 1.78 -17.43 6.77
CA SER A 353 2.28 -17.80 8.10
C SER A 353 3.48 -16.97 8.57
N THR A 354 4.12 -16.22 7.67
CA THR A 354 5.24 -15.33 8.02
C THR A 354 4.78 -13.98 8.56
N LEU A 355 3.52 -13.59 8.35
CA LEU A 355 2.90 -12.40 8.92
C LEU A 355 2.35 -12.63 10.34
N TRP A 356 2.24 -13.89 10.77
CA TRP A 356 1.81 -14.22 12.11
C TRP A 356 2.89 -13.91 13.15
N SER A 357 2.68 -12.87 13.96
CA SER A 357 3.64 -12.43 14.98
C SER A 357 3.66 -13.27 16.28
N GLY A 358 2.90 -14.37 16.33
CA GLY A 358 2.79 -15.23 17.50
C GLY A 358 1.66 -14.80 18.44
N LYS A 359 1.38 -15.63 19.45
CA LYS A 359 0.34 -15.37 20.45
C LYS A 359 0.74 -14.19 21.34
N GLY A 360 -0.21 -13.29 21.64
CA GLY A 360 0.04 -12.11 22.48
C GLY A 360 0.07 -12.39 23.98
N ASP A 361 0.25 -11.32 24.76
CA ASP A 361 0.45 -11.37 26.22
C ASP A 361 -0.81 -11.09 27.08
N ILE A 362 -1.97 -10.89 26.43
CA ILE A 362 -3.21 -10.52 27.12
C ILE A 362 -4.03 -11.76 27.47
N PHE A 363 -4.40 -11.89 28.75
CA PHE A 363 -5.26 -12.98 29.24
C PHE A 363 -6.37 -12.50 30.20
N GLU A 364 -6.27 -11.28 30.74
CA GLU A 364 -7.27 -10.67 31.62
C GLU A 364 -7.72 -9.30 31.07
N LEU A 365 -9.02 -9.01 31.16
CA LEU A 365 -9.63 -7.80 30.60
C LEU A 365 -10.08 -6.77 31.65
N LYS A 366 -9.81 -6.99 32.94
CA LYS A 366 -10.28 -6.12 34.03
C LYS A 366 -9.81 -4.67 33.90
N GLU A 367 -8.63 -4.45 33.32
CA GLU A 367 -8.03 -3.13 33.17
C GLU A 367 -8.72 -2.28 32.09
N LEU A 368 -9.50 -2.90 31.19
CA LEU A 368 -10.30 -2.19 30.17
C LEU A 368 -11.40 -1.32 30.78
N LYS A 369 -11.84 -1.61 32.02
CA LYS A 369 -12.78 -0.74 32.76
C LYS A 369 -12.24 0.66 33.01
N GLN A 370 -10.93 0.86 32.91
CA GLN A 370 -10.32 2.17 33.01
C GLN A 370 -10.51 3.02 31.74
N LEU A 371 -11.01 2.44 30.64
CA LEU A 371 -11.21 3.06 29.32
C LEU A 371 -12.72 3.25 29.03
N PRO A 372 -13.40 4.21 29.70
CA PRO A 372 -14.87 4.30 29.69
C PRO A 372 -15.50 4.68 28.33
N ASN A 373 -14.67 5.14 27.40
CA ASN A 373 -15.09 5.67 26.10
C ASN A 373 -14.59 4.81 24.93
N LEU A 374 -14.16 3.58 25.21
CA LEU A 374 -13.69 2.66 24.19
C LEU A 374 -14.83 2.28 23.24
N GLU A 375 -14.61 2.46 21.94
CA GLU A 375 -15.56 2.21 20.86
C GLU A 375 -15.11 1.05 19.96
N ALA A 376 -13.80 0.84 19.78
CA ALA A 376 -13.26 -0.28 19.01
C ALA A 376 -12.25 -1.08 19.83
N LEU A 377 -12.39 -2.41 19.83
CA LEU A 377 -11.49 -3.31 20.54
C LEU A 377 -11.15 -4.50 19.65
N VAL A 378 -9.87 -4.64 19.29
CA VAL A 378 -9.32 -5.84 18.65
C VAL A 378 -8.29 -6.41 19.60
N LEU A 379 -8.51 -7.64 20.06
CA LEU A 379 -7.59 -8.42 20.88
C LEU A 379 -7.50 -9.84 20.30
N ASP A 380 -7.02 -9.92 19.07
CA ASP A 380 -6.94 -11.18 18.33
C ASP A 380 -5.70 -11.98 18.74
N TYR A 381 -5.83 -13.31 18.70
CA TYR A 381 -4.77 -14.27 18.96
C TYR A 381 -4.05 -14.04 20.29
N GLN A 382 -4.84 -13.79 21.33
CA GLN A 382 -4.41 -13.68 22.72
C GLN A 382 -4.74 -14.97 23.49
N ASP A 383 -4.68 -14.95 24.83
CA ASP A 383 -5.07 -16.08 25.69
C ASP A 383 -6.28 -15.78 26.58
N ILE A 384 -7.25 -15.04 26.03
CA ILE A 384 -8.42 -14.56 26.77
C ILE A 384 -9.44 -15.68 26.94
N SER A 385 -9.67 -16.12 28.18
CA SER A 385 -10.68 -17.14 28.51
C SER A 385 -11.95 -16.56 29.15
N ASP A 386 -11.90 -15.33 29.66
CA ASP A 386 -13.03 -14.67 30.32
C ASP A 386 -13.24 -13.25 29.75
N ILE A 387 -14.40 -13.07 29.09
CA ILE A 387 -14.82 -11.80 28.51
C ILE A 387 -15.83 -11.03 29.37
N THR A 388 -16.16 -11.52 30.57
CA THR A 388 -17.08 -10.84 31.51
C THR A 388 -16.75 -9.36 31.75
N PRO A 389 -15.46 -8.92 31.81
CA PRO A 389 -15.14 -7.50 31.95
C PRO A 389 -15.62 -6.61 30.80
N LEU A 390 -15.99 -7.17 29.64
CA LEU A 390 -16.58 -6.41 28.53
C LEU A 390 -18.04 -6.02 28.77
N ALA A 391 -18.72 -6.64 29.75
CA ALA A 391 -20.10 -6.30 30.09
C ALA A 391 -20.26 -4.79 30.33
N ASP A 392 -21.36 -4.18 29.90
CA ASP A 392 -21.67 -2.74 30.03
C ASP A 392 -20.75 -1.78 29.25
N MET A 393 -19.77 -2.26 28.47
CA MET A 393 -19.01 -1.40 27.56
C MET A 393 -19.88 -0.96 26.38
N GLN A 394 -19.54 0.18 25.77
CA GLN A 394 -20.28 0.78 24.66
C GLN A 394 -19.53 0.61 23.33
N LEU A 395 -19.05 -0.61 23.07
CA LEU A 395 -18.27 -0.96 21.89
C LEU A 395 -19.15 -0.95 20.63
N LYS A 396 -18.59 -0.42 19.54
CA LYS A 396 -19.13 -0.50 18.18
C LYS A 396 -18.45 -1.61 17.37
N TYR A 397 -17.17 -1.84 17.60
CA TYR A 397 -16.38 -2.84 16.88
C TYR A 397 -15.65 -3.73 17.88
N LEU A 398 -15.82 -5.04 17.76
CA LEU A 398 -15.16 -6.03 18.61
C LEU A 398 -14.60 -7.18 17.77
N SER A 399 -13.30 -7.42 17.88
CA SER A 399 -12.65 -8.61 17.35
C SER A 399 -11.88 -9.31 18.47
N LEU A 400 -12.13 -10.61 18.60
CA LEU A 400 -11.49 -11.49 19.59
C LEU A 400 -11.05 -12.81 18.94
N CYS A 401 -10.68 -12.78 17.67
CA CYS A 401 -10.38 -13.98 16.88
C CYS A 401 -9.28 -14.83 17.53
N GLY A 402 -9.38 -16.15 17.46
CA GLY A 402 -8.39 -17.10 17.94
C GLY A 402 -8.12 -17.10 19.44
N ASN A 403 -9.11 -16.68 20.25
CA ASN A 403 -9.06 -16.77 21.70
C ASN A 403 -9.85 -18.00 22.22
N PRO A 404 -9.49 -18.55 23.40
CA PRO A 404 -10.05 -19.82 23.91
C PRO A 404 -11.38 -19.71 24.67
N PHE A 405 -12.02 -18.54 24.79
CA PHE A 405 -13.29 -18.41 25.51
C PHE A 405 -14.46 -19.08 24.77
N THR A 406 -15.49 -19.49 25.51
CA THR A 406 -16.67 -20.19 24.98
C THR A 406 -17.99 -19.50 25.30
N ASP A 407 -18.00 -18.57 26.25
CA ASP A 407 -19.19 -17.90 26.77
C ASP A 407 -19.32 -16.48 26.20
N LEU A 408 -20.42 -16.21 25.51
CA LEU A 408 -20.74 -14.90 24.91
C LEU A 408 -21.64 -14.03 25.79
N THR A 409 -22.07 -14.49 26.98
CA THR A 409 -23.08 -13.82 27.81
C THR A 409 -22.73 -12.36 28.14
N ALA A 410 -21.43 -12.05 28.27
CA ALA A 410 -20.94 -10.69 28.52
C ALA A 410 -21.33 -9.67 27.43
N LEU A 411 -21.58 -10.14 26.20
CA LEU A 411 -21.92 -9.29 25.06
C LEU A 411 -23.39 -8.84 25.08
N ALA A 412 -24.26 -9.48 25.88
CA ALA A 412 -25.72 -9.26 25.84
C ALA A 412 -26.12 -7.79 25.97
N GLU A 413 -25.42 -7.00 26.79
CA GLU A 413 -25.76 -5.59 27.04
C GLU A 413 -25.07 -4.59 26.08
N ILE A 414 -24.18 -5.06 25.20
CA ILE A 414 -23.44 -4.21 24.25
C ILE A 414 -24.31 -3.94 23.01
N LYS A 415 -25.46 -3.27 23.20
CA LYS A 415 -26.45 -3.00 22.13
C LYS A 415 -25.93 -2.06 21.03
N THR A 416 -24.79 -1.42 21.25
CA THR A 416 -24.11 -0.51 20.32
C THR A 416 -23.23 -1.24 19.31
N LEU A 417 -23.03 -2.55 19.46
CA LEU A 417 -22.11 -3.31 18.62
C LEU A 417 -22.61 -3.41 17.16
N GLN A 418 -21.75 -2.99 16.23
CA GLN A 418 -21.99 -2.95 14.78
C GLN A 418 -21.21 -4.05 14.06
N ALA A 419 -19.98 -4.37 14.51
CA ALA A 419 -19.18 -5.48 13.99
C ALA A 419 -18.67 -6.39 15.12
N LEU A 420 -18.79 -7.70 14.92
CA LEU A 420 -18.33 -8.73 15.85
C LEU A 420 -17.57 -9.82 15.09
N TRP A 421 -16.28 -9.98 15.40
CA TRP A 421 -15.41 -10.99 14.80
C TRP A 421 -14.93 -11.99 15.85
N LEU A 422 -15.25 -13.26 15.61
CA LEU A 422 -15.05 -14.40 16.51
C LEU A 422 -14.43 -15.59 15.75
N GLU A 423 -13.64 -15.31 14.72
CA GLU A 423 -13.00 -16.37 13.95
C GLU A 423 -12.13 -17.27 14.83
N ASP A 424 -12.20 -18.59 14.63
CA ASP A 424 -11.44 -19.60 15.38
C ASP A 424 -11.62 -19.51 16.91
N VAL A 425 -12.81 -19.07 17.36
CA VAL A 425 -13.21 -19.10 18.78
C VAL A 425 -14.13 -20.30 19.02
N PRO A 426 -13.90 -21.15 20.05
CA PRO A 426 -14.61 -22.41 20.24
C PRO A 426 -16.05 -22.27 20.82
N VAL A 427 -16.77 -21.20 20.48
CA VAL A 427 -18.15 -20.94 20.94
C VAL A 427 -19.15 -21.90 20.29
N SER A 428 -20.11 -22.39 21.08
CA SER A 428 -21.17 -23.32 20.64
C SER A 428 -22.58 -22.79 20.88
N ASP A 429 -22.74 -21.73 21.68
CA ASP A 429 -24.02 -21.08 21.97
C ASP A 429 -23.97 -19.62 21.49
N ALA A 430 -24.81 -19.30 20.52
CA ALA A 430 -24.93 -17.97 19.92
C ALA A 430 -26.20 -17.23 20.36
N SER A 431 -26.97 -17.74 21.34
CA SER A 431 -28.26 -17.17 21.75
C SER A 431 -28.21 -15.68 22.13
N VAL A 432 -27.05 -15.21 22.58
CA VAL A 432 -26.78 -13.80 22.89
C VAL A 432 -26.81 -12.91 21.64
N LEU A 433 -26.42 -13.43 20.48
CA LEU A 433 -26.36 -12.68 19.22
C LEU A 433 -27.75 -12.11 18.85
N ALA A 434 -28.83 -12.84 19.14
CA ALA A 434 -30.20 -12.40 18.88
C ALA A 434 -30.55 -11.06 19.56
N GLN A 435 -29.78 -10.69 20.59
CA GLN A 435 -29.99 -9.46 21.35
C GLN A 435 -29.15 -8.28 20.84
N LEU A 436 -28.21 -8.50 19.91
CA LEU A 436 -27.30 -7.49 19.35
C LEU A 436 -27.93 -6.78 18.15
N THR A 437 -29.02 -6.04 18.39
CA THR A 437 -29.89 -5.52 17.33
C THR A 437 -29.27 -4.47 16.40
N SER A 438 -28.07 -3.96 16.72
CA SER A 438 -27.32 -3.01 15.88
C SER A 438 -26.26 -3.70 15.03
N LEU A 439 -26.10 -5.02 15.14
CA LEU A 439 -25.04 -5.78 14.49
C LEU A 439 -25.29 -5.86 12.99
N GLN A 440 -24.32 -5.38 12.22
CA GLN A 440 -24.32 -5.33 10.75
C GLN A 440 -23.27 -6.27 10.15
N GLU A 441 -22.19 -6.55 10.88
CA GLU A 441 -21.11 -7.42 10.45
C GLU A 441 -20.84 -8.51 11.48
N LEU A 442 -20.84 -9.76 11.02
CA LEU A 442 -20.59 -10.93 11.85
C LEU A 442 -19.61 -11.88 11.17
N GLU A 443 -18.51 -12.17 11.84
CA GLU A 443 -17.53 -13.19 11.46
C GLU A 443 -17.48 -14.26 12.55
N ILE A 444 -17.87 -15.48 12.21
CA ILE A 444 -17.96 -16.65 13.11
C ILE A 444 -17.28 -17.88 12.50
N SER A 445 -16.39 -17.70 11.54
CA SER A 445 -15.71 -18.81 10.88
C SER A 445 -14.89 -19.63 11.89
N GLY A 446 -14.85 -20.95 11.74
CA GLY A 446 -14.09 -21.82 12.66
C GLY A 446 -14.69 -21.97 14.07
N THR A 447 -15.90 -21.44 14.32
CA THR A 447 -16.62 -21.65 15.58
C THR A 447 -17.36 -23.00 15.61
N ASN A 448 -17.79 -23.43 16.80
CA ASN A 448 -18.57 -24.66 17.00
C ASN A 448 -20.09 -24.43 16.95
N LEU A 449 -20.55 -23.35 16.30
CA LEU A 449 -21.97 -23.03 16.18
C LEU A 449 -22.64 -23.99 15.20
N ALA A 450 -23.83 -24.48 15.57
CA ALA A 450 -24.58 -25.48 14.80
C ALA A 450 -25.95 -24.97 14.29
N ASP A 451 -26.38 -23.79 14.72
CA ASP A 451 -27.68 -23.20 14.37
C ASP A 451 -27.49 -21.73 13.94
N ALA A 452 -28.25 -21.31 12.93
CA ALA A 452 -28.27 -19.94 12.41
C ALA A 452 -29.46 -19.10 12.93
N GLU A 453 -30.45 -19.71 13.61
CA GLU A 453 -31.65 -19.02 14.11
C GLU A 453 -31.31 -17.84 15.03
N ASP A 454 -30.22 -17.95 15.80
CA ASP A 454 -29.80 -16.95 16.78
C ASP A 454 -29.39 -15.60 16.17
N PHE A 455 -29.00 -15.56 14.88
CA PHE A 455 -28.57 -14.33 14.22
C PHE A 455 -29.32 -14.01 12.93
N CYS A 456 -30.19 -14.91 12.44
CA CYS A 456 -30.90 -14.73 11.17
C CYS A 456 -31.93 -13.57 11.13
N ARG A 457 -32.19 -12.93 12.27
CA ARG A 457 -33.10 -11.78 12.40
C ARG A 457 -32.37 -10.44 12.58
N LEU A 458 -31.04 -10.47 12.64
CA LEU A 458 -30.21 -9.28 12.78
C LEU A 458 -30.15 -8.50 11.46
N PRO A 459 -29.89 -7.18 11.49
CA PRO A 459 -29.75 -6.36 10.30
C PRO A 459 -28.37 -6.53 9.64
N LEU A 460 -27.92 -7.78 9.45
CA LEU A 460 -26.61 -8.08 8.89
C LEU A 460 -26.51 -7.64 7.42
N GLU A 461 -25.43 -6.93 7.12
CA GLU A 461 -24.97 -6.57 5.78
C GLU A 461 -23.81 -7.49 5.34
N SER A 462 -23.03 -8.00 6.29
CA SER A 462 -21.91 -8.92 6.07
C SER A 462 -21.95 -10.09 7.04
N LEU A 463 -21.83 -11.31 6.51
CA LEU A 463 -21.76 -12.56 7.28
C LEU A 463 -20.65 -13.45 6.74
N LYS A 464 -19.75 -13.87 7.61
CA LYS A 464 -18.73 -14.87 7.32
C LYS A 464 -18.84 -15.99 8.35
N MET A 465 -18.98 -17.22 7.88
CA MET A 465 -19.34 -18.37 8.70
C MET A 465 -18.75 -19.69 8.18
N GLY A 466 -17.60 -19.62 7.52
CA GLY A 466 -16.93 -20.79 6.99
C GLY A 466 -16.44 -21.71 8.10
N ASN A 467 -16.38 -23.03 7.86
CA ASN A 467 -15.90 -24.01 8.84
C ASN A 467 -16.66 -23.98 10.18
N THR A 468 -17.95 -23.67 10.17
CA THR A 468 -18.87 -23.85 11.32
C THR A 468 -19.50 -25.25 11.29
N LEU A 469 -20.33 -25.57 12.30
CA LEU A 469 -21.16 -26.79 12.33
C LEU A 469 -22.58 -26.53 11.79
N ILE A 470 -22.87 -25.35 11.26
CA ILE A 470 -24.18 -24.98 10.73
C ILE A 470 -24.42 -25.72 9.42
N THR A 471 -25.44 -26.57 9.40
CA THR A 471 -25.79 -27.39 8.22
C THR A 471 -27.11 -27.01 7.58
N ASP A 472 -28.04 -26.42 8.32
CA ASP A 472 -29.28 -25.86 7.80
C ASP A 472 -29.13 -24.35 7.60
N LEU A 473 -29.08 -23.94 6.33
CA LEU A 473 -28.97 -22.53 5.95
C LEU A 473 -30.33 -21.89 5.67
N SER A 474 -31.44 -22.64 5.78
CA SER A 474 -32.79 -22.12 5.54
C SER A 474 -33.10 -20.82 6.31
N PRO A 475 -32.67 -20.64 7.58
CA PRO A 475 -32.88 -19.39 8.31
C PRO A 475 -32.22 -18.15 7.66
N LEU A 476 -31.12 -18.32 6.92
CA LEU A 476 -30.41 -17.18 6.31
C LEU A 476 -31.27 -16.39 5.30
N ARG A 477 -32.36 -16.97 4.79
CA ARG A 477 -33.33 -16.29 3.90
C ARG A 477 -33.99 -15.07 4.55
N TRP A 478 -33.94 -14.96 5.88
CA TRP A 478 -34.48 -13.82 6.63
C TRP A 478 -33.54 -12.61 6.65
N LEU A 479 -32.25 -12.78 6.31
CA LEU A 479 -31.26 -11.71 6.23
C LEU A 479 -31.40 -10.90 4.94
N ARG A 480 -32.48 -10.12 4.83
CA ARG A 480 -32.82 -9.35 3.62
C ARG A 480 -31.82 -8.23 3.26
N GLY A 481 -31.04 -7.76 4.24
CA GLY A 481 -30.02 -6.74 4.06
C GLY A 481 -28.64 -7.28 3.69
N LEU A 482 -28.45 -8.60 3.69
CA LEU A 482 -27.13 -9.21 3.53
C LEU A 482 -26.59 -9.01 2.11
N THR A 483 -25.42 -8.38 1.98
CA THR A 483 -24.75 -8.14 0.69
C THR A 483 -23.46 -8.93 0.55
N VAL A 484 -22.80 -9.28 1.66
CA VAL A 484 -21.58 -10.09 1.69
C VAL A 484 -21.85 -11.38 2.44
N LEU A 485 -21.59 -12.53 1.80
CA LEU A 485 -21.69 -13.85 2.42
C LEU A 485 -20.45 -14.69 2.11
N ASN A 486 -19.74 -15.12 3.15
CA ASN A 486 -18.84 -16.27 3.09
C ASN A 486 -19.48 -17.43 3.86
N ALA A 487 -20.05 -18.38 3.13
CA ALA A 487 -20.74 -19.52 3.72
C ALA A 487 -19.80 -20.72 4.00
N GLY A 488 -18.57 -20.69 3.49
CA GLY A 488 -17.69 -21.86 3.45
C GLY A 488 -18.31 -23.03 2.68
N THR A 489 -18.05 -24.25 3.16
CA THR A 489 -18.52 -25.48 2.53
C THR A 489 -19.95 -25.83 2.94
N VAL A 490 -20.85 -25.95 1.95
CA VAL A 490 -22.28 -26.24 2.18
C VAL A 490 -22.73 -27.56 1.54
N ASN A 491 -23.83 -28.11 2.05
CA ASN A 491 -24.53 -29.24 1.44
C ASN A 491 -25.46 -28.78 0.30
N GLU A 492 -26.12 -29.73 -0.37
CA GLU A 492 -27.03 -29.45 -1.51
C GLU A 492 -28.18 -28.49 -1.12
N GLN A 493 -28.85 -28.73 0.02
CA GLN A 493 -29.93 -27.88 0.52
C GLN A 493 -29.45 -26.45 0.85
N GLY A 494 -28.24 -26.33 1.39
CA GLY A 494 -27.58 -25.06 1.67
C GLY A 494 -27.32 -24.28 0.38
N MET A 495 -26.79 -24.95 -0.64
CA MET A 495 -26.57 -24.35 -1.97
C MET A 495 -27.89 -23.87 -2.60
N GLU A 496 -28.95 -24.69 -2.56
CA GLU A 496 -30.29 -24.29 -3.02
C GLU A 496 -30.80 -23.05 -2.29
N THR A 497 -30.55 -22.94 -0.99
CA THR A 497 -30.93 -21.76 -0.21
C THR A 497 -30.14 -20.53 -0.60
N ILE A 498 -28.83 -20.64 -0.73
CA ILE A 498 -27.96 -19.54 -1.17
C ILE A 498 -28.39 -19.04 -2.56
N GLN A 499 -28.74 -19.93 -3.48
CA GLN A 499 -29.22 -19.58 -4.82
C GLN A 499 -30.53 -18.75 -4.82
N THR A 500 -31.27 -18.71 -3.71
CA THR A 500 -32.44 -17.81 -3.56
C THR A 500 -32.09 -16.42 -3.02
N MET A 501 -30.87 -16.21 -2.51
CA MET A 501 -30.40 -14.98 -1.87
C MET A 501 -29.89 -13.95 -2.88
N THR A 502 -30.76 -13.62 -3.84
CA THR A 502 -30.45 -12.76 -5.00
C THR A 502 -30.01 -11.32 -4.68
N GLN A 503 -30.10 -10.89 -3.41
CA GLN A 503 -29.66 -9.58 -2.95
C GLN A 503 -28.14 -9.45 -2.81
N LEU A 504 -27.39 -10.56 -2.79
CA LEU A 504 -25.95 -10.59 -2.53
C LEU A 504 -25.14 -9.88 -3.62
N GLU A 505 -24.07 -9.22 -3.19
CA GLU A 505 -23.06 -8.56 -4.03
C GLU A 505 -21.74 -9.32 -4.05
N TYR A 506 -21.37 -9.94 -2.92
CA TYR A 506 -20.14 -10.71 -2.75
C TYR A 506 -20.48 -12.06 -2.12
N LEU A 507 -20.13 -13.14 -2.80
CA LEU A 507 -20.45 -14.49 -2.35
C LEU A 507 -19.23 -15.41 -2.49
N THR A 508 -18.82 -15.99 -1.36
CA THR A 508 -17.89 -17.13 -1.32
C THR A 508 -18.63 -18.34 -0.77
N VAL A 509 -18.67 -19.43 -1.53
CA VAL A 509 -19.34 -20.67 -1.16
C VAL A 509 -18.72 -21.86 -1.87
N SER A 510 -18.40 -22.93 -1.14
CA SER A 510 -17.95 -24.20 -1.72
C SER A 510 -18.97 -25.30 -1.43
N GLY A 511 -18.87 -26.43 -2.13
CA GLY A 511 -19.82 -27.55 -1.98
C GLY A 511 -20.21 -28.18 -3.30
N ARG A 512 -21.33 -28.93 -3.31
CA ARG A 512 -21.80 -29.55 -4.55
C ARG A 512 -22.52 -28.52 -5.42
N LEU A 513 -21.94 -28.22 -6.57
CA LEU A 513 -22.49 -27.31 -7.57
C LEU A 513 -22.06 -27.81 -8.94
N GLU A 514 -23.00 -28.19 -9.83
CA GLU A 514 -22.64 -28.75 -11.14
C GLU A 514 -22.45 -27.67 -12.21
N ASN A 515 -23.24 -26.58 -12.12
CA ASN A 515 -23.19 -25.41 -12.99
C ASN A 515 -23.74 -24.16 -12.29
N LEU A 516 -23.78 -23.02 -12.98
CA LEU A 516 -24.16 -21.73 -12.41
C LEU A 516 -25.61 -21.30 -12.70
N GLU A 517 -26.44 -22.18 -13.28
CA GLU A 517 -27.81 -21.84 -13.68
C GLU A 517 -28.69 -21.35 -12.52
N GLY A 518 -28.48 -21.92 -11.33
CA GLY A 518 -29.17 -21.52 -10.11
C GLY A 518 -28.84 -20.09 -9.64
N PHE A 519 -27.77 -19.47 -10.15
CA PHE A 519 -27.42 -18.08 -9.83
C PHE A 519 -28.03 -17.04 -10.78
N SER A 520 -28.83 -17.46 -11.76
CA SER A 520 -29.45 -16.54 -12.75
C SER A 520 -30.30 -15.40 -12.15
N GLY A 521 -30.79 -15.56 -10.91
CA GLY A 521 -31.54 -14.52 -10.20
C GLY A 521 -30.68 -13.36 -9.66
N PHE A 522 -29.36 -13.48 -9.65
CA PHE A 522 -28.47 -12.53 -8.99
C PHE A 522 -28.18 -11.32 -9.88
N GLN A 523 -28.87 -10.21 -9.60
CA GLN A 523 -28.77 -8.96 -10.37
C GLN A 523 -27.83 -7.92 -9.75
N ARG A 524 -27.13 -8.26 -8.67
CA ARG A 524 -26.19 -7.36 -7.97
C ARG A 524 -24.83 -7.99 -7.70
N LEU A 525 -24.67 -9.27 -8.03
CA LEU A 525 -23.47 -10.04 -7.72
C LEU A 525 -22.29 -9.54 -8.54
N LYS A 526 -21.30 -8.99 -7.83
CA LYS A 526 -20.03 -8.48 -8.37
C LYS A 526 -18.90 -9.49 -8.22
N MET A 527 -18.94 -10.28 -7.16
CA MET A 527 -17.90 -11.26 -6.85
C MET A 527 -18.56 -12.59 -6.51
N LEU A 528 -18.15 -13.65 -7.21
CA LEU A 528 -18.57 -15.02 -6.94
C LEU A 528 -17.34 -15.91 -6.85
N ASP A 529 -17.07 -16.45 -5.68
CA ASP A 529 -16.08 -17.50 -5.49
C ASP A 529 -16.76 -18.81 -5.14
N VAL A 530 -16.68 -19.74 -6.07
CA VAL A 530 -17.14 -21.12 -5.97
C VAL A 530 -15.96 -22.10 -6.03
N SER A 531 -14.77 -21.66 -5.62
CA SER A 531 -13.61 -22.54 -5.52
C SER A 531 -13.90 -23.71 -4.58
N MET A 532 -13.28 -24.86 -4.86
CA MET A 532 -13.54 -26.13 -4.17
C MET A 532 -15.00 -26.59 -4.26
N SER A 533 -15.75 -26.11 -5.26
CA SER A 533 -17.04 -26.69 -5.62
C SER A 533 -16.86 -27.76 -6.71
N ARG A 534 -17.74 -28.75 -6.78
CA ARG A 534 -17.67 -29.80 -7.82
C ARG A 534 -18.16 -29.30 -9.19
N LEU A 535 -17.76 -28.09 -9.56
CA LEU A 535 -18.19 -27.38 -10.76
C LEU A 535 -17.64 -28.06 -12.00
N LYS A 536 -18.55 -28.53 -12.86
CA LYS A 536 -18.24 -29.18 -14.13
C LYS A 536 -18.50 -28.29 -15.32
N SER A 537 -19.35 -27.28 -15.16
CA SER A 537 -19.72 -26.38 -16.24
C SER A 537 -19.87 -24.96 -15.74
N LEU A 538 -19.38 -24.01 -16.53
CA LEU A 538 -19.54 -22.57 -16.27
C LEU A 538 -20.83 -22.00 -16.89
N GLU A 539 -21.70 -22.85 -17.46
CA GLU A 539 -23.01 -22.45 -17.99
C GLU A 539 -23.85 -21.74 -16.91
N GLY A 540 -24.48 -20.64 -17.30
CA GLY A 540 -25.22 -19.75 -16.40
C GLY A 540 -24.43 -18.48 -16.01
N VAL A 541 -23.10 -18.46 -16.18
CA VAL A 541 -22.28 -17.25 -15.91
C VAL A 541 -22.72 -16.06 -16.75
N GLU A 542 -23.24 -16.28 -17.95
CA GLU A 542 -23.74 -15.23 -18.84
C GLU A 542 -24.99 -14.52 -18.32
N LYS A 543 -25.65 -15.10 -17.31
CA LYS A 543 -26.85 -14.54 -16.65
C LYS A 543 -26.51 -13.65 -15.46
N LEU A 544 -25.22 -13.40 -15.20
CA LEU A 544 -24.72 -12.56 -14.11
C LEU A 544 -24.20 -11.22 -14.66
N PRO A 545 -25.08 -10.20 -14.81
CA PRO A 545 -24.79 -9.00 -15.60
C PRO A 545 -23.83 -8.01 -14.94
N HIS A 546 -23.46 -8.24 -13.68
CA HIS A 546 -22.56 -7.38 -12.91
C HIS A 546 -21.35 -8.12 -12.34
N LEU A 547 -21.10 -9.37 -12.77
CA LEU A 547 -20.01 -10.18 -12.22
C LEU A 547 -18.66 -9.67 -12.71
N GLU A 548 -17.87 -9.12 -11.79
CA GLU A 548 -16.54 -8.54 -12.03
C GLU A 548 -15.43 -9.54 -11.72
N TYR A 549 -15.62 -10.37 -10.68
CA TYR A 549 -14.67 -11.38 -10.21
C TYR A 549 -15.34 -12.75 -10.11
N MET A 550 -14.61 -13.79 -10.51
CA MET A 550 -15.07 -15.17 -10.43
C MET A 550 -13.92 -16.08 -10.01
N GLY A 551 -14.06 -16.68 -8.84
CA GLY A 551 -13.22 -17.75 -8.34
C GLY A 551 -13.86 -19.12 -8.60
N PHE A 552 -13.09 -20.03 -9.17
CA PHE A 552 -13.47 -21.42 -9.38
C PHE A 552 -12.22 -22.33 -9.31
N GLY A 553 -11.30 -21.99 -8.42
CA GLY A 553 -10.13 -22.81 -8.13
C GLY A 553 -10.50 -24.19 -7.60
N TYR A 554 -9.62 -25.18 -7.80
CA TYR A 554 -9.86 -26.58 -7.40
C TYR A 554 -11.19 -27.16 -7.92
N THR A 555 -11.57 -26.79 -9.14
CA THR A 555 -12.72 -27.34 -9.87
C THR A 555 -12.29 -27.92 -11.22
N GLU A 556 -13.20 -28.60 -11.92
CA GLU A 556 -12.89 -29.30 -13.18
C GLU A 556 -13.92 -28.92 -14.27
N PRO A 557 -13.96 -27.64 -14.72
CA PRO A 557 -14.92 -27.23 -15.73
C PRO A 557 -14.55 -27.83 -17.10
N ASP A 558 -15.52 -28.46 -17.77
CA ASP A 558 -15.35 -29.08 -19.10
C ASP A 558 -14.88 -28.07 -20.17
N SER A 559 -15.18 -26.78 -19.98
CA SER A 559 -14.80 -25.72 -20.90
C SER A 559 -14.90 -24.33 -20.27
N LEU A 560 -14.02 -23.43 -20.70
CA LEU A 560 -14.09 -21.99 -20.41
C LEU A 560 -14.99 -21.20 -21.38
N GLU A 561 -15.58 -21.84 -22.40
CA GLU A 561 -16.43 -21.18 -23.39
C GLU A 561 -17.55 -20.31 -22.80
N PRO A 562 -18.25 -20.73 -21.72
CA PRO A 562 -19.33 -19.92 -21.15
C PRO A 562 -18.88 -18.54 -20.66
N LEU A 563 -17.63 -18.40 -20.18
CA LEU A 563 -17.08 -17.12 -19.73
C LEU A 563 -17.09 -16.06 -20.83
N THR A 564 -16.92 -16.47 -22.10
CA THR A 564 -16.91 -15.57 -23.26
C THR A 564 -18.24 -14.84 -23.47
N ARG A 565 -19.33 -15.37 -22.90
CA ARG A 565 -20.67 -14.80 -23.00
C ARG A 565 -20.96 -13.80 -21.87
N ASN A 566 -20.11 -13.74 -20.82
CA ASN A 566 -20.17 -12.70 -19.81
C ASN A 566 -19.28 -11.51 -20.21
N LYS A 567 -19.90 -10.35 -20.43
CA LYS A 567 -19.22 -9.17 -20.97
C LYS A 567 -18.66 -8.22 -19.92
N VAL A 568 -18.91 -8.41 -18.63
CA VAL A 568 -18.54 -7.45 -17.57
C VAL A 568 -17.41 -7.94 -16.67
N PHE A 569 -17.00 -9.19 -16.86
CA PHE A 569 -16.02 -9.90 -16.05
C PHE A 569 -14.58 -9.45 -16.28
N TYR A 570 -13.84 -9.18 -15.20
CA TYR A 570 -12.47 -8.64 -15.21
C TYR A 570 -11.40 -9.59 -14.68
N ILE A 571 -11.72 -10.44 -13.71
CA ILE A 571 -10.74 -11.27 -12.99
C ILE A 571 -11.22 -12.72 -12.85
N ALA A 572 -10.45 -13.66 -13.42
CA ALA A 572 -10.67 -15.10 -13.26
C ALA A 572 -9.63 -15.70 -12.30
N GLU A 573 -10.11 -16.26 -11.20
CA GLU A 573 -9.28 -17.01 -10.24
C GLU A 573 -9.55 -18.50 -10.40
N MET A 574 -8.55 -19.24 -10.82
CA MET A 574 -8.63 -20.65 -11.17
C MET A 574 -7.42 -21.45 -10.66
N VAL A 575 -6.75 -20.96 -9.61
CA VAL A 575 -5.70 -21.72 -8.92
C VAL A 575 -6.20 -23.12 -8.54
N GLY A 576 -5.46 -24.14 -8.97
CA GLY A 576 -5.79 -25.54 -8.71
C GLY A 576 -6.93 -26.12 -9.56
N ALA A 577 -7.57 -25.35 -10.44
CA ALA A 577 -8.60 -25.87 -11.35
C ALA A 577 -7.98 -26.68 -12.50
N GLU A 578 -8.53 -27.83 -12.87
CA GLU A 578 -8.01 -28.64 -13.97
C GLU A 578 -8.51 -28.11 -15.32
N ILE A 579 -7.66 -27.33 -16.01
CA ILE A 579 -8.00 -26.69 -17.29
C ILE A 579 -6.93 -27.02 -18.31
N GLU A 580 -7.36 -27.64 -19.42
CA GLU A 580 -6.49 -27.96 -20.55
C GLU A 580 -6.47 -26.87 -21.64
N ASP A 581 -7.59 -26.19 -21.88
CA ASP A 581 -7.75 -25.17 -22.94
C ASP A 581 -8.17 -23.82 -22.37
N TYR A 582 -7.22 -22.89 -22.35
CA TYR A 582 -7.39 -21.50 -21.92
C TYR A 582 -7.82 -20.58 -23.07
N THR A 583 -7.76 -21.02 -24.33
CA THR A 583 -8.01 -20.16 -25.50
C THR A 583 -9.39 -19.48 -25.54
N PRO A 584 -10.47 -19.99 -24.89
CA PRO A 584 -11.71 -19.22 -24.77
C PRO A 584 -11.52 -17.86 -24.10
N LEU A 585 -10.60 -17.72 -23.13
CA LEU A 585 -10.34 -16.47 -22.44
C LEU A 585 -9.90 -15.32 -23.37
N LEU A 586 -9.34 -15.66 -24.54
CA LEU A 586 -8.99 -14.69 -25.59
C LEU A 586 -10.21 -13.93 -26.15
N ARG A 587 -11.42 -14.49 -25.98
CA ARG A 587 -12.68 -13.90 -26.45
C ARG A 587 -13.43 -13.12 -25.36
N CYS A 588 -12.93 -13.11 -24.12
CA CYS A 588 -13.52 -12.33 -23.04
C CYS A 588 -13.12 -10.85 -23.18
N GLU A 589 -14.04 -10.00 -23.65
CA GLU A 589 -13.78 -8.59 -24.01
C GLU A 589 -13.15 -7.76 -22.87
N ASN A 590 -13.59 -7.99 -21.62
CA ASN A 590 -13.21 -7.18 -20.46
C ASN A 590 -12.28 -7.89 -19.46
N LEU A 591 -11.92 -9.15 -19.72
CA LEU A 591 -10.99 -9.86 -18.87
C LEU A 591 -9.63 -9.14 -18.86
N ARG A 592 -9.05 -8.98 -17.67
CA ARG A 592 -7.76 -8.32 -17.45
C ARG A 592 -6.79 -9.23 -16.74
N GLU A 593 -7.27 -10.03 -15.79
CA GLU A 593 -6.43 -10.83 -14.91
C GLU A 593 -6.90 -12.28 -14.87
N VAL A 594 -5.93 -13.19 -14.92
CA VAL A 594 -6.10 -14.63 -14.82
C VAL A 594 -5.13 -15.12 -13.76
N HIS A 595 -5.65 -15.75 -12.73
CA HIS A 595 -4.86 -16.28 -11.62
C HIS A 595 -4.91 -17.81 -11.70
N VAL A 596 -3.75 -18.45 -11.81
CA VAL A 596 -3.61 -19.91 -12.04
C VAL A 596 -2.64 -20.52 -11.03
N GLY A 597 -2.63 -21.86 -10.93
CA GLY A 597 -1.60 -22.54 -10.14
C GLY A 597 -0.21 -22.38 -10.78
N LEU A 598 0.86 -22.36 -9.96
CA LEU A 598 2.24 -22.30 -10.45
C LEU A 598 2.57 -23.37 -11.50
N SER A 599 2.02 -24.57 -11.35
CA SER A 599 2.21 -25.68 -12.30
C SER A 599 1.60 -25.43 -13.68
N GLN A 600 0.60 -24.55 -13.78
CA GLN A 600 -0.15 -24.26 -15.01
C GLN A 600 0.31 -22.98 -15.70
N LYS A 601 1.18 -22.21 -15.05
CA LYS A 601 1.63 -20.90 -15.53
C LYS A 601 2.19 -20.96 -16.96
N GLU A 602 3.15 -21.84 -17.21
CA GLU A 602 3.84 -21.92 -18.51
C GLU A 602 2.87 -22.24 -19.65
N GLU A 603 1.96 -23.18 -19.42
CA GLU A 603 0.97 -23.60 -20.40
C GLU A 603 -0.10 -22.52 -20.66
N THR A 604 -0.57 -21.88 -19.58
CA THR A 604 -1.51 -20.75 -19.66
C THR A 604 -0.89 -19.59 -20.47
N GLU A 605 0.36 -19.21 -20.16
CA GLU A 605 1.10 -18.18 -20.89
C GLU A 605 1.31 -18.52 -22.36
N ARG A 606 1.55 -19.81 -22.66
CA ARG A 606 1.72 -20.31 -24.04
C ARG A 606 0.44 -20.16 -24.84
N GLN A 607 -0.71 -20.58 -24.30
CA GLN A 607 -2.00 -20.52 -24.99
C GLN A 607 -2.55 -19.09 -25.12
N LEU A 608 -2.36 -18.27 -24.09
CA LEU A 608 -2.83 -16.88 -24.05
C LEU A 608 -1.81 -15.88 -24.61
N LYS A 609 -0.79 -16.36 -25.32
CA LYS A 609 0.28 -15.52 -25.86
C LYS A 609 -0.28 -14.44 -26.78
N GLY A 610 0.06 -13.19 -26.50
CA GLY A 610 -0.37 -12.03 -27.30
C GLY A 610 -1.76 -11.50 -26.95
N SER A 611 -2.43 -12.04 -25.93
CA SER A 611 -3.75 -11.59 -25.47
C SER A 611 -3.76 -10.24 -24.74
N GLY A 612 -2.66 -9.87 -24.09
CA GLY A 612 -2.61 -8.74 -23.17
C GLY A 612 -3.16 -9.03 -21.75
N LEU A 613 -3.62 -10.26 -21.49
CA LEU A 613 -4.06 -10.69 -20.16
C LEU A 613 -2.87 -10.76 -19.19
N LYS A 614 -3.06 -10.28 -17.96
CA LYS A 614 -2.11 -10.48 -16.86
C LYS A 614 -2.33 -11.86 -16.27
N ILE A 615 -1.27 -12.66 -16.18
CA ILE A 615 -1.31 -14.00 -15.61
C ILE A 615 -0.55 -13.97 -14.29
N TYR A 616 -1.29 -14.13 -13.20
CA TYR A 616 -0.75 -14.32 -11.85
C TYR A 616 -0.69 -15.81 -11.55
N ALA A 617 0.32 -16.22 -10.80
CA ALA A 617 0.48 -17.62 -10.45
C ALA A 617 0.85 -17.76 -8.98
N TRP A 618 0.11 -18.60 -8.27
CA TRP A 618 0.23 -18.82 -6.83
C TRP A 618 0.55 -20.29 -6.53
N GLU A 619 1.19 -20.55 -5.38
CA GLU A 619 1.22 -21.92 -4.86
C GLU A 619 -0.23 -22.36 -4.61
N GLY A 620 -0.61 -23.49 -5.22
CA GLY A 620 -1.91 -24.12 -5.01
C GLY A 620 -1.85 -25.21 -3.96
#